data_AF-A0A2I9E195-F1
#
_entry.id   AF-A0A2I9E195-F1
#
_cell.length_a   1.000
_cell.length_b   1.000
_cell.length_c   1.000
_cell.angle_alpha   90.00
_cell.angle_beta   90.00
_cell.angle_gamma   90.00
#
_symmetry.space_group_name_H-M   'P 1'
#
loop_
_entity.id
_entity.type
_entity.pdbx_description
1 polymer ?
#
loop_
_entity_poly.entity_id
_entity_poly.type
_entity_poly.pdbx_seq_one_letter_code
_entity_poly.pdbx_strand_id
1 'polypeptide(L)'
;MRAGDEHIWALGFPDWQEVAGRFSVADLHRQSQRCGIYVLGFANGERYVGQAVDVVRRFAQHRQTHDDITHLTFQRVKQADLNAVERQFIHALEARGLRLRNIEHMSVVQGERDLDLVVLPEEQEVWLTGDVSALQDDEARVQDEALRLRYRRRFERFMTSPYAPDALTVLGLYLQTVVPFPRRTELSFWSVSCLPDTGAPEGSTLLFRVNLNMQEVFSLFVEDSGLWASFHLAMSPLREELGEDWPQQIAELGWEMTDHTYAPGGQDQFNMFAHGFADITGLLQSGLSAQAMALMNLRLMRKGPTYYSRYHCFDLVDAAERAFIARQAELSLDTQ
;
A
#
# COMPACT_ATOMS: atom_id res chain seq x y z
N MET A 1 -30.92 6.53 19.12
CA MET A 1 -30.50 7.17 17.85
C MET A 1 -29.20 7.89 18.12
N ARG A 2 -28.09 7.36 17.61
CA ARG A 2 -26.75 7.98 17.77
C ARG A 2 -26.57 8.99 16.64
N ALA A 3 -25.85 10.08 16.90
CA ALA A 3 -25.62 11.13 15.89
C ALA A 3 -24.99 10.55 14.62
N GLY A 4 -25.59 10.77 13.45
CA GLY A 4 -25.13 10.27 12.15
C GLY A 4 -25.78 8.95 11.70
N ASP A 5 -26.67 8.33 12.49
CA ASP A 5 -27.42 7.14 12.06
C ASP A 5 -28.37 7.47 10.88
N GLU A 6 -28.86 8.71 10.81
CA GLU A 6 -29.67 9.22 9.71
C GLU A 6 -28.98 9.11 8.34
N HIS A 7 -27.65 9.16 8.31
CA HIS A 7 -26.86 9.04 7.09
C HIS A 7 -26.78 7.59 6.61
N ILE A 8 -26.78 6.64 7.54
CA ILE A 8 -26.79 5.20 7.24
C ILE A 8 -28.16 4.81 6.69
N TRP A 9 -29.25 5.32 7.28
CA TRP A 9 -30.61 5.10 6.76
C TRP A 9 -30.84 5.74 5.40
N ALA A 10 -30.25 6.92 5.14
CA ALA A 10 -30.31 7.56 3.82
C ALA A 10 -29.69 6.72 2.70
N LEU A 11 -28.82 5.75 3.04
CA LEU A 11 -28.23 4.79 2.09
C LEU A 11 -29.08 3.52 1.90
N GLY A 12 -30.22 3.41 2.57
CA GLY A 12 -31.14 2.28 2.45
C GLY A 12 -30.87 1.12 3.42
N PHE A 13 -30.02 1.34 4.42
CA PHE A 13 -29.83 0.34 5.47
C PHE A 13 -31.07 0.20 6.36
N PRO A 14 -31.42 -1.04 6.76
CA PRO A 14 -32.46 -1.27 7.76
C PRO A 14 -32.10 -0.69 9.13
N ASP A 15 -33.07 -0.71 10.04
CA ASP A 15 -32.85 -0.40 11.45
C ASP A 15 -31.75 -1.26 12.07
N TRP A 16 -31.05 -0.66 13.03
CA TRP A 16 -30.01 -1.33 13.79
C TRP A 16 -30.56 -2.52 14.58
N GLN A 17 -29.80 -3.61 14.58
CA GLN A 17 -30.02 -4.78 15.39
C GLN A 17 -29.04 -4.78 16.57
N GLU A 18 -29.54 -4.96 17.78
CA GLU A 18 -28.71 -5.07 18.98
C GLU A 18 -28.03 -6.45 19.01
N VAL A 19 -26.70 -6.43 19.04
CA VAL A 19 -25.87 -7.64 18.95
C VAL A 19 -24.80 -7.73 20.05
N ALA A 20 -24.84 -6.81 21.01
CA ALA A 20 -23.98 -6.84 22.20
C ALA A 20 -24.04 -8.22 22.87
N GLY A 21 -22.87 -8.82 23.13
CA GLY A 21 -22.77 -10.13 23.77
C GLY A 21 -23.17 -11.33 22.90
N ARG A 22 -23.61 -11.16 21.64
CA ARG A 22 -23.94 -12.29 20.75
C ARG A 22 -22.71 -12.94 20.15
N PHE A 23 -22.60 -14.26 20.16
CA PHE A 23 -21.50 -15.02 19.54
C PHE A 23 -21.67 -15.19 18.02
N SER A 24 -22.89 -15.04 17.53
CA SER A 24 -23.27 -15.20 16.13
C SER A 24 -24.54 -14.40 15.85
N VAL A 25 -24.76 -14.09 14.58
CA VAL A 25 -25.98 -13.46 14.05
C VAL A 25 -26.72 -14.37 13.07
N ALA A 26 -26.51 -15.69 13.18
CA ALA A 26 -27.11 -16.70 12.31
C ALA A 26 -28.64 -16.74 12.37
N ASP A 27 -29.21 -16.38 13.52
CA ASP A 27 -30.65 -16.26 13.74
C ASP A 27 -31.24 -15.04 13.02
N LEU A 28 -30.43 -14.00 12.79
CA LEU A 28 -30.82 -12.76 12.12
C LEU A 28 -30.75 -12.88 10.58
N HIS A 29 -29.87 -13.74 10.06
CA HIS A 29 -29.62 -13.85 8.62
C HIS A 29 -29.62 -15.31 8.13
N ARG A 30 -30.69 -15.67 7.39
CA ARG A 30 -30.81 -16.95 6.70
C ARG A 30 -29.70 -17.12 5.65
N GLN A 31 -29.28 -18.35 5.39
CA GLN A 31 -28.11 -18.65 4.57
C GLN A 31 -28.16 -18.07 3.14
N SER A 32 -29.33 -18.04 2.51
CA SER A 32 -29.53 -17.44 1.18
C SER A 32 -29.54 -15.90 1.16
N GLN A 33 -29.36 -15.25 2.30
CA GLN A 33 -29.50 -13.81 2.48
C GLN A 33 -28.28 -13.17 3.15
N ARG A 34 -27.12 -13.83 3.17
CA ARG A 34 -25.93 -13.37 3.92
C ARG A 34 -24.93 -12.55 3.11
N CYS A 35 -25.15 -12.37 1.82
CA CYS A 35 -24.29 -11.59 0.94
C CYS A 35 -24.75 -10.13 0.89
N GLY A 36 -23.85 -9.18 1.18
CA GLY A 36 -24.17 -7.76 1.23
C GLY A 36 -23.14 -6.89 1.94
N ILE A 37 -23.54 -5.66 2.27
CA ILE A 37 -22.77 -4.70 3.06
C ILE A 37 -23.34 -4.66 4.48
N TYR A 38 -22.46 -4.65 5.48
CA TYR A 38 -22.81 -4.47 6.88
C TYR A 38 -22.18 -3.20 7.44
N VAL A 39 -22.84 -2.64 8.45
CA VAL A 39 -22.26 -1.62 9.33
C VAL A 39 -22.28 -2.15 10.77
N LEU A 40 -21.15 -2.10 11.45
CA LEU A 40 -21.04 -2.35 12.89
C LEU A 40 -21.00 -1.03 13.64
N GLY A 41 -21.70 -0.98 14.78
CA GLY A 41 -21.64 0.14 15.72
C GLY A 41 -20.97 -0.28 17.03
N PHE A 42 -19.99 0.49 17.49
CA PHE A 42 -19.19 0.18 18.67
C PHE A 42 -19.62 0.98 19.91
N ALA A 43 -19.21 0.55 21.10
CA ALA A 43 -19.59 1.20 22.36
C ALA A 43 -19.13 2.67 22.42
N ASN A 44 -18.00 3.01 21.81
CA ASN A 44 -17.44 4.37 21.76
C ASN A 44 -18.08 5.28 20.68
N GLY A 45 -19.10 4.79 19.95
CA GLY A 45 -19.80 5.57 18.93
C GLY A 45 -19.19 5.52 17.53
N GLU A 46 -18.06 4.84 17.35
CA GLU A 46 -17.48 4.60 16.02
C GLU A 46 -18.31 3.60 15.21
N ARG A 47 -18.11 3.62 13.89
CA ARG A 47 -18.72 2.67 12.96
C ARG A 47 -17.67 1.94 12.14
N TYR A 48 -17.98 0.74 11.68
CA TYR A 48 -17.19 0.00 10.68
C TYR A 48 -18.12 -0.38 9.55
N VAL A 49 -17.73 -0.12 8.30
CA VAL A 49 -18.51 -0.51 7.12
C VAL A 49 -17.73 -1.60 6.40
N GLY A 50 -18.36 -2.70 6.02
CA GLY A 50 -17.67 -3.71 5.22
C GLY A 50 -18.59 -4.57 4.41
N GLN A 51 -18.03 -5.27 3.43
CA GLN A 51 -18.72 -6.26 2.63
C GLN A 51 -18.55 -7.69 3.16
N ALA A 52 -19.54 -8.54 2.90
CA ALA A 52 -19.50 -9.95 3.21
C ALA A 52 -20.24 -10.78 2.16
N VAL A 53 -19.65 -11.93 1.78
CA VAL A 53 -20.40 -13.00 1.11
C VAL A 53 -21.24 -13.79 2.12
N ASP A 54 -20.74 -13.94 3.35
CA ASP A 54 -21.47 -14.46 4.51
C ASP A 54 -21.27 -13.53 5.72
N VAL A 55 -22.27 -12.69 6.00
CA VAL A 55 -22.26 -11.73 7.13
C VAL A 55 -22.18 -12.41 8.50
N VAL A 56 -22.67 -13.64 8.64
CA VAL A 56 -22.63 -14.37 9.92
C VAL A 56 -21.19 -14.78 10.22
N ARG A 57 -20.48 -15.34 9.22
CA ARG A 57 -19.06 -15.65 9.34
C ARG A 57 -18.23 -14.40 9.59
N ARG A 58 -18.53 -13.31 8.86
CA ARG A 58 -17.81 -12.04 8.99
C ARG A 58 -18.00 -11.40 10.36
N PHE A 59 -19.22 -11.40 10.89
CA PHE A 59 -19.51 -10.94 12.25
C PHE A 59 -18.73 -11.73 13.31
N ALA A 60 -18.74 -13.07 13.21
CA ALA A 60 -18.01 -13.93 14.14
C ALA A 60 -16.50 -13.65 14.12
N GLN A 61 -15.93 -13.33 12.95
CA GLN A 61 -14.53 -12.91 12.81
C GLN A 61 -14.27 -11.58 13.53
N HIS A 62 -15.08 -10.55 13.27
CA HIS A 62 -14.93 -9.24 13.91
C HIS A 62 -15.00 -9.32 15.42
N ARG A 63 -15.87 -10.18 15.95
CA ARG A 63 -16.03 -10.39 17.38
C ARG A 63 -14.82 -11.03 18.08
N GLN A 64 -13.93 -11.69 17.33
CA GLN A 64 -12.68 -12.21 17.89
C GLN A 64 -11.68 -11.09 18.18
N THR A 65 -11.76 -10.00 17.41
CA THR A 65 -10.85 -8.86 17.48
C THR A 65 -11.45 -7.69 18.27
N HIS A 66 -12.77 -7.51 18.20
CA HIS A 66 -13.50 -6.41 18.81
C HIS A 66 -14.56 -6.95 19.77
N ASP A 67 -14.37 -6.71 21.05
CA ASP A 67 -15.30 -7.08 22.12
C ASP A 67 -16.38 -6.01 22.38
N ASP A 68 -16.21 -4.82 21.82
CA ASP A 68 -17.05 -3.65 22.04
C ASP A 68 -18.12 -3.42 20.96
N ILE A 69 -18.43 -4.43 20.14
CA ILE A 69 -19.50 -4.38 19.14
C ILE A 69 -20.86 -4.36 19.84
N THR A 70 -21.67 -3.34 19.55
CA THR A 70 -22.98 -3.16 20.18
C THR A 70 -24.14 -3.37 19.21
N HIS A 71 -23.99 -2.93 17.95
CA HIS A 71 -25.06 -2.95 16.95
C HIS A 71 -24.55 -3.42 15.58
N LEU A 72 -25.45 -4.02 14.80
CA LEU A 72 -25.24 -4.41 13.40
C LEU A 72 -26.42 -3.91 12.56
N THR A 73 -26.16 -3.32 11.41
CA THR A 73 -27.16 -3.21 10.32
C THR A 73 -26.58 -3.81 9.05
N PHE A 74 -27.43 -4.38 8.21
CA PHE A 74 -27.00 -5.16 7.06
C PHE A 74 -27.96 -5.00 5.88
N GLN A 75 -27.40 -4.69 4.73
CA GLN A 75 -28.12 -4.53 3.48
C GLN A 75 -27.60 -5.54 2.46
N ARG A 76 -28.53 -6.27 1.83
CA ARG A 76 -28.20 -7.28 0.83
C ARG A 76 -27.74 -6.60 -0.46
N VAL A 77 -26.63 -7.09 -1.00
CA VAL A 77 -26.04 -6.64 -2.27
C VAL A 77 -25.58 -7.88 -3.02
N LYS A 78 -25.71 -7.88 -4.35
CA LYS A 78 -25.23 -9.00 -5.16
C LYS A 78 -23.71 -9.06 -5.09
N GLN A 79 -23.15 -10.26 -5.14
CA GLN A 79 -21.71 -10.45 -5.00
C GLN A 79 -20.89 -9.64 -6.01
N ALA A 80 -21.35 -9.53 -7.26
CA ALA A 80 -20.70 -8.75 -8.31
C ALA A 80 -20.64 -7.23 -8.02
N ASP A 81 -21.58 -6.72 -7.22
CA ASP A 81 -21.72 -5.29 -6.97
C ASP A 81 -21.07 -4.87 -5.64
N LEU A 82 -20.57 -5.81 -4.84
CA LEU A 82 -20.11 -5.55 -3.47
C LEU A 82 -19.05 -4.44 -3.41
N ASN A 83 -18.01 -4.53 -4.24
CA ASN A 83 -16.90 -3.56 -4.22
C ASN A 83 -17.39 -2.14 -4.58
N ALA A 84 -18.27 -2.01 -5.57
CA ALA A 84 -18.79 -0.72 -6.01
C ALA A 84 -19.69 -0.08 -4.94
N VAL A 85 -20.59 -0.89 -4.35
CA VAL A 85 -21.53 -0.41 -3.32
C VAL A 85 -20.82 -0.11 -2.00
N GLU A 86 -19.87 -0.94 -1.58
CA GLU A 86 -19.05 -0.68 -0.39
C GLU A 86 -18.33 0.67 -0.51
N ARG A 87 -17.68 0.90 -1.66
CA ARG A 87 -16.98 2.16 -1.94
C ARG A 87 -17.95 3.34 -1.88
N GLN A 88 -19.11 3.25 -2.55
CA GLN A 88 -20.13 4.30 -2.53
C GLN A 88 -20.60 4.62 -1.11
N PHE A 89 -20.80 3.61 -0.27
CA PHE A 89 -21.29 3.79 1.10
C PHE A 89 -20.24 4.41 2.02
N ILE A 90 -18.98 3.98 1.91
CA ILE A 90 -17.87 4.58 2.66
C ILE A 90 -17.76 6.07 2.31
N HIS A 91 -17.69 6.42 1.01
CA HIS A 91 -17.67 7.82 0.55
C HIS A 91 -18.83 8.63 1.11
N ALA A 92 -20.05 8.10 1.03
CA ALA A 92 -21.25 8.83 1.43
C ALA A 92 -21.39 9.03 2.95
N LEU A 93 -20.74 8.19 3.76
CA LEU A 93 -20.72 8.32 5.22
C LEU A 93 -19.57 9.22 5.68
N GLU A 94 -18.39 9.11 5.05
CA GLU A 94 -17.24 9.97 5.32
C GLU A 94 -17.50 11.43 4.92
N ALA A 95 -18.12 11.69 3.77
CA ALA A 95 -18.52 13.03 3.33
C ALA A 95 -19.49 13.72 4.32
N ARG A 96 -20.08 12.96 5.23
CA ARG A 96 -20.99 13.44 6.28
C ARG A 96 -20.35 13.43 7.68
N GLY A 97 -19.03 13.24 7.75
CA GLY A 97 -18.25 13.38 8.98
C GLY A 97 -18.35 12.20 9.95
N LEU A 98 -18.82 11.01 9.50
CA LEU A 98 -18.84 9.82 10.34
C LEU A 98 -17.43 9.23 10.51
N ARG A 99 -17.01 9.02 11.77
CA ARG A 99 -15.76 8.35 12.10
C ARG A 99 -15.86 6.84 11.84
N LEU A 100 -15.16 6.36 10.82
CA LEU A 100 -15.09 4.93 10.46
C LEU A 100 -13.79 4.28 10.96
N ARG A 101 -13.88 3.07 11.56
CA ARG A 101 -12.75 2.25 12.03
C ARG A 101 -11.96 1.55 10.90
N ASN A 102 -12.33 1.73 9.64
CA ASN A 102 -11.85 0.90 8.52
C ASN A 102 -10.34 1.04 8.14
N ILE A 103 -9.53 1.75 8.93
CA ILE A 103 -8.22 2.28 8.51
C ILE A 103 -7.16 1.17 8.26
N GLU A 104 -7.21 0.05 8.97
CA GLU A 104 -6.10 -0.92 8.97
C GLU A 104 -6.09 -1.86 7.74
N HIS A 105 -7.25 -2.18 7.16
CA HIS A 105 -7.38 -3.18 6.08
C HIS A 105 -7.88 -2.65 4.73
N MET A 106 -8.25 -1.36 4.62
CA MET A 106 -8.75 -0.81 3.35
C MET A 106 -7.63 -0.45 2.40
N SER A 107 -7.73 -0.79 1.11
CA SER A 107 -6.73 -0.38 0.12
C SER A 107 -6.71 1.14 -0.12
N VAL A 108 -7.80 1.86 0.17
CA VAL A 108 -7.92 3.31 -0.06
C VAL A 108 -8.35 4.00 1.23
N VAL A 109 -7.64 5.07 1.62
CA VAL A 109 -7.99 5.90 2.78
C VAL A 109 -8.38 7.30 2.31
N GLN A 110 -9.56 7.75 2.75
CA GLN A 110 -10.16 9.03 2.37
C GLN A 110 -10.17 10.03 3.55
N GLY A 111 -10.42 11.30 3.25
CA GLY A 111 -10.37 12.40 4.20
C GLY A 111 -8.97 13.01 4.39
N GLU A 112 -8.89 14.06 5.20
CA GLU A 112 -7.62 14.71 5.57
C GLU A 112 -6.68 13.74 6.27
N ARG A 113 -5.43 13.68 5.81
CA ARG A 113 -4.37 12.79 6.32
C ARG A 113 -3.13 13.58 6.69
N ASP A 114 -2.27 12.97 7.51
CA ASP A 114 -0.96 13.53 7.83
C ASP A 114 -0.11 13.78 6.58
N LEU A 115 -0.28 12.97 5.52
CA LEU A 115 0.38 13.18 4.23
C LEU A 115 -0.03 14.52 3.61
N ASP A 116 -1.27 14.95 3.79
CA ASP A 116 -1.81 16.20 3.20
C ASP A 116 -1.13 17.45 3.81
N LEU A 117 -0.45 17.31 4.95
CA LEU A 117 0.36 18.37 5.57
C LEU A 117 1.69 18.62 4.86
N VAL A 118 2.19 17.61 4.14
CA VAL A 118 3.49 17.66 3.46
C VAL A 118 3.38 17.54 1.95
N VAL A 119 2.29 16.97 1.42
CA VAL A 119 1.98 16.85 -0.01
C VAL A 119 0.49 17.08 -0.19
N LEU A 120 0.10 18.17 -0.85
CA LEU A 120 -1.31 18.53 -0.97
C LEU A 120 -2.10 17.46 -1.77
N PRO A 121 -3.40 17.25 -1.52
CA PRO A 121 -4.20 16.29 -2.28
C PRO A 121 -4.14 16.48 -3.80
N GLU A 122 -4.14 17.73 -4.27
CA GLU A 122 -3.99 18.06 -5.69
C GLU A 122 -2.62 17.63 -6.24
N GLU A 123 -1.54 17.82 -5.46
CA GLU A 123 -0.20 17.35 -5.82
C GLU A 123 -0.14 15.82 -5.89
N GLN A 124 -0.83 15.12 -4.98
CA GLN A 124 -0.92 13.66 -4.98
C GLN A 124 -1.64 13.13 -6.23
N GLU A 125 -2.73 13.77 -6.65
CA GLU A 125 -3.49 13.41 -7.85
C GLU A 125 -2.70 13.66 -9.14
N VAL A 126 -2.07 14.83 -9.25
CA VAL A 126 -1.19 15.15 -10.40
C VAL A 126 -0.01 14.19 -10.46
N TRP A 127 0.61 13.88 -9.31
CA TRP A 127 1.72 12.94 -9.24
C TRP A 127 1.31 11.54 -9.71
N LEU A 128 0.15 11.05 -9.27
CA LEU A 128 -0.35 9.72 -9.62
C LEU A 128 -0.72 9.58 -11.11
N THR A 129 -1.19 10.67 -11.73
CA THR A 129 -1.55 10.68 -13.16
C THR A 129 -0.34 10.88 -14.10
N GLY A 130 0.84 11.16 -13.54
CA GLY A 130 2.11 11.16 -14.26
C GLY A 130 2.51 12.50 -14.90
N ASP A 131 1.67 13.55 -14.82
CA ASP A 131 2.06 14.90 -15.25
C ASP A 131 2.84 15.63 -14.15
N VAL A 132 4.04 15.13 -13.86
CA VAL A 132 4.89 15.65 -12.79
C VAL A 132 5.72 16.87 -13.21
N SER A 133 5.54 17.36 -14.44
CA SER A 133 6.38 18.41 -15.04
C SER A 133 6.36 19.74 -14.26
N ALA A 134 5.25 20.03 -13.59
CA ALA A 134 5.05 21.21 -12.76
C ALA A 134 5.29 20.95 -11.25
N LEU A 135 5.53 19.70 -10.85
CA LEU A 135 5.74 19.33 -9.45
C LEU A 135 7.19 19.55 -9.03
N GLN A 136 7.38 20.05 -7.81
CA GLN A 136 8.70 20.25 -7.23
C GLN A 136 8.83 19.44 -5.93
N ASP A 137 9.96 18.74 -5.82
CA ASP A 137 10.39 18.03 -4.61
C ASP A 137 11.81 18.50 -4.23
N ASP A 138 12.04 19.81 -4.28
CA ASP A 138 13.34 20.45 -4.11
C ASP A 138 13.67 20.79 -2.64
N GLU A 139 12.81 20.38 -1.71
CA GLU A 139 13.03 20.58 -0.28
C GLU A 139 14.31 19.92 0.22
N ALA A 140 14.84 20.49 1.31
CA ALA A 140 15.99 19.93 2.00
C ALA A 140 15.59 18.60 2.66
N ARG A 141 16.31 17.53 2.32
CA ARG A 141 16.10 16.21 2.93
C ARG A 141 16.40 16.25 4.42
N VAL A 142 15.60 15.50 5.18
CA VAL A 142 15.75 15.34 6.62
C VAL A 142 17.16 14.86 6.98
N GLN A 143 17.69 15.35 8.11
CA GLN A 143 19.02 14.97 8.59
C GLN A 143 18.90 14.41 10.02
N ASP A 144 19.42 13.21 10.23
CA ASP A 144 19.62 12.62 11.56
C ASP A 144 21.01 11.95 11.60
N GLU A 145 21.98 12.67 12.16
CA GLU A 145 23.37 12.22 12.19
C GLU A 145 23.58 11.01 13.11
N ALA A 146 22.77 10.87 14.16
CA ALA A 146 22.86 9.72 15.05
C ALA A 146 22.42 8.45 14.31
N LEU A 147 21.33 8.54 13.53
CA LEU A 147 20.85 7.44 12.70
C LEU A 147 21.82 7.13 11.55
N ARG A 148 22.37 8.16 10.88
CA ARG A 148 23.39 8.00 9.85
C ARG A 148 24.62 7.25 10.39
N LEU A 149 25.15 7.69 11.54
CA LEU A 149 26.31 7.02 12.17
C LEU A 149 26.00 5.56 12.55
N ARG A 150 24.78 5.27 13.00
CA ARG A 150 24.34 3.91 13.35
C ARG A 150 24.41 2.94 12.17
N TYR A 151 24.04 3.39 10.97
CA TYR A 151 24.01 2.54 9.77
C TYR A 151 25.21 2.68 8.84
N ARG A 152 26.13 3.62 9.10
CA ARG A 152 27.35 3.84 8.31
C ARG A 152 28.12 2.55 8.01
N ARG A 153 28.38 1.72 9.02
CA ARG A 153 29.10 0.44 8.83
C ARG A 153 28.37 -0.54 7.91
N ARG A 154 27.03 -0.55 7.93
CA ARG A 154 26.25 -1.39 7.00
C ARG A 154 26.35 -0.87 5.59
N PHE A 155 26.27 0.44 5.41
CA PHE A 155 26.46 1.07 4.11
C PHE A 155 27.86 0.84 3.55
N GLU A 156 28.92 1.02 4.36
CA GLU A 156 30.29 0.70 3.96
C GLU A 156 30.44 -0.76 3.51
N ARG A 157 29.83 -1.71 4.24
CA ARG A 157 29.80 -3.12 3.85
C ARG A 157 29.02 -3.34 2.56
N PHE A 158 27.86 -2.68 2.39
CA PHE A 158 27.08 -2.74 1.15
C PHE A 158 27.91 -2.29 -0.06
N MET A 159 28.68 -1.22 0.08
CA MET A 159 29.55 -0.70 -0.99
C MET A 159 30.69 -1.64 -1.37
N THR A 160 31.00 -2.67 -0.57
CA THR A 160 31.96 -3.72 -0.95
C THR A 160 31.37 -4.78 -1.89
N SER A 161 30.04 -4.81 -2.04
CA SER A 161 29.37 -5.74 -2.95
C SER A 161 29.68 -5.36 -4.41
N PRO A 162 30.00 -6.34 -5.28
CA PRO A 162 30.15 -6.07 -6.72
C PRO A 162 28.84 -5.58 -7.36
N TYR A 163 27.69 -5.85 -6.74
CA TYR A 163 26.37 -5.42 -7.20
C TYR A 163 25.95 -4.05 -6.69
N ALA A 164 26.78 -3.36 -5.88
CA ALA A 164 26.42 -2.07 -5.31
C ALA A 164 26.04 -1.00 -6.37
N PRO A 165 26.76 -0.84 -7.50
CA PRO A 165 26.38 0.16 -8.52
C PRO A 165 24.98 -0.06 -9.11
N ASP A 166 24.65 -1.30 -9.43
CA ASP A 166 23.35 -1.67 -10.00
C ASP A 166 22.24 -1.57 -8.95
N ALA A 167 22.50 -2.02 -7.73
CA ALA A 167 21.56 -1.88 -6.62
C ALA A 167 21.23 -0.41 -6.32
N LEU A 168 22.22 0.49 -6.31
CA LEU A 168 22.01 1.93 -6.14
C LEU A 168 21.19 2.53 -7.28
N THR A 169 21.44 2.07 -8.51
CA THR A 169 20.67 2.52 -9.68
C THR A 169 19.21 2.12 -9.58
N VAL A 170 18.94 0.85 -9.25
CA VAL A 170 17.58 0.33 -9.07
C VAL A 170 16.87 1.07 -7.93
N LEU A 171 17.54 1.27 -6.79
CA LEU A 171 16.95 2.01 -5.67
C LEU A 171 16.61 3.45 -6.07
N GLY A 172 17.54 4.13 -6.75
CA GLY A 172 17.33 5.49 -7.22
C GLY A 172 16.14 5.57 -8.19
N LEU A 173 16.08 4.67 -9.16
CA LEU A 173 14.95 4.56 -10.09
C LEU A 173 13.63 4.33 -9.35
N TYR A 174 13.57 3.37 -8.42
CA TYR A 174 12.36 3.11 -7.63
C TYR A 174 11.89 4.35 -6.86
N LEU A 175 12.79 5.00 -6.12
CA LEU A 175 12.43 6.17 -5.32
C LEU A 175 11.92 7.33 -6.18
N GLN A 176 12.51 7.55 -7.35
CA GLN A 176 12.15 8.66 -8.22
C GLN A 176 10.92 8.38 -9.09
N THR A 177 10.64 7.12 -9.41
CA THR A 177 9.52 6.75 -10.28
C THR A 177 8.24 6.46 -9.50
N VAL A 178 8.31 5.83 -8.33
CA VAL A 178 7.11 5.26 -7.68
C VAL A 178 6.93 5.63 -6.21
N VAL A 179 7.79 6.47 -5.62
CA VAL A 179 7.57 7.03 -4.27
C VAL A 179 7.11 8.49 -4.40
N PRO A 180 5.92 8.86 -3.87
CA PRO A 180 5.46 10.24 -3.88
C PRO A 180 6.42 11.17 -3.13
N PHE A 181 6.96 12.18 -3.83
CA PHE A 181 7.78 13.25 -3.26
C PHE A 181 8.84 12.70 -2.29
N PRO A 182 9.78 11.87 -2.77
CA PRO A 182 10.66 11.09 -1.92
C PRO A 182 11.48 11.95 -0.96
N ARG A 183 11.79 13.21 -1.29
CA ARG A 183 12.58 14.10 -0.43
C ARG A 183 11.73 14.71 0.68
N ARG A 184 10.56 15.26 0.35
CA ARG A 184 9.57 15.81 1.32
C ARG A 184 9.07 14.78 2.32
N THR A 185 8.94 13.52 1.89
CA THR A 185 8.27 12.47 2.66
C THR A 185 9.21 11.48 3.33
N GLU A 186 10.52 11.64 3.13
CA GLU A 186 11.57 10.80 3.72
C GLU A 186 11.47 10.74 5.24
N LEU A 187 11.73 9.54 5.79
CA LEU A 187 11.72 9.21 7.23
C LEU A 187 10.32 9.24 7.87
N SER A 188 9.44 10.13 7.44
CA SER A 188 8.07 10.27 7.93
C SER A 188 7.15 9.22 7.32
N PHE A 189 7.17 9.04 6.00
CA PHE A 189 6.21 8.17 5.29
C PHE A 189 6.85 6.96 4.62
N TRP A 190 8.17 7.01 4.38
CA TRP A 190 8.92 5.89 3.85
C TRP A 190 10.31 5.78 4.49
N SER A 191 10.88 4.58 4.47
CA SER A 191 12.27 4.36 4.86
C SER A 191 12.94 3.25 4.06
N VAL A 192 14.27 3.29 3.95
CA VAL A 192 15.06 2.21 3.36
C VAL A 192 16.02 1.60 4.39
N SER A 193 15.97 0.29 4.56
CA SER A 193 16.91 -0.46 5.38
C SER A 193 18.08 -0.94 4.52
N CYS A 194 19.31 -0.79 5.01
CA CYS A 194 20.53 -1.26 4.33
C CYS A 194 21.07 -2.54 5.00
N LEU A 195 21.25 -3.61 4.21
CA LEU A 195 21.64 -4.94 4.67
C LEU A 195 20.92 -5.37 5.96
N PRO A 196 19.58 -5.43 5.96
CA PRO A 196 18.83 -5.95 7.11
C PRO A 196 19.20 -7.42 7.37
N ASP A 197 19.20 -7.83 8.64
CA ASP A 197 19.67 -9.17 9.04
C ASP A 197 18.56 -10.23 9.01
N THR A 198 17.34 -9.85 8.63
CA THR A 198 16.14 -10.71 8.66
C THR A 198 15.35 -10.58 7.37
N GLY A 199 14.68 -11.67 6.97
CA GLY A 199 13.76 -11.68 5.84
C GLY A 199 14.44 -11.87 4.48
N ALA A 200 15.70 -12.32 4.45
CA ALA A 200 16.31 -12.88 3.26
C ALA A 200 15.95 -14.37 3.15
N PRO A 201 15.52 -14.87 1.98
CA PRO A 201 15.41 -16.30 1.72
C PRO A 201 16.74 -17.02 1.92
N GLU A 202 16.68 -18.32 2.19
CA GLU A 202 17.87 -19.16 2.28
C GLU A 202 18.67 -19.10 0.97
N GLY A 203 19.99 -18.92 1.05
CA GLY A 203 20.87 -18.76 -0.12
C GLY A 203 20.92 -17.34 -0.72
N SER A 204 20.12 -16.41 -0.23
CA SER A 204 20.10 -15.01 -0.69
C SER A 204 20.64 -14.04 0.37
N THR A 205 21.23 -12.93 -0.08
CA THR A 205 21.56 -11.76 0.74
C THR A 205 20.63 -10.60 0.39
N LEU A 206 19.90 -10.07 1.38
CA LEU A 206 19.07 -8.89 1.21
C LEU A 206 19.93 -7.62 1.23
N LEU A 207 20.04 -6.95 0.08
CA LEU A 207 20.86 -5.76 -0.10
C LEU A 207 20.21 -4.53 0.54
N PHE A 208 18.95 -4.29 0.23
CA PHE A 208 18.15 -3.24 0.85
C PHE A 208 16.65 -3.54 0.78
N ARG A 209 15.88 -2.81 1.58
CA ARG A 209 14.42 -2.90 1.61
C ARG A 209 13.77 -1.54 1.82
N VAL A 210 12.85 -1.16 0.93
CA VAL A 210 12.01 0.03 1.04
C VAL A 210 10.70 -0.33 1.75
N ASN A 211 10.30 0.52 2.69
CA ASN A 211 9.14 0.31 3.55
C ASN A 211 8.27 1.57 3.57
N LEU A 212 6.96 1.39 3.42
CA LEU A 212 5.97 2.45 3.58
C LEU A 212 4.90 1.94 4.54
N ASN A 213 4.45 2.80 5.45
CA ASN A 213 3.57 2.39 6.55
C ASN A 213 4.15 1.17 7.32
N MET A 214 3.39 0.09 7.46
CA MET A 214 3.76 -1.19 8.08
C MET A 214 4.06 -2.28 7.04
N GLN A 215 4.45 -1.90 5.80
CA GLN A 215 4.66 -2.84 4.70
C GLN A 215 6.03 -2.65 4.03
N GLU A 216 6.66 -3.78 3.75
CA GLU A 216 7.84 -3.91 2.91
C GLU A 216 7.34 -3.96 1.45
N VAL A 217 7.65 -2.94 0.65
CA VAL A 217 7.07 -2.79 -0.70
C VAL A 217 8.05 -3.13 -1.81
N PHE A 218 9.34 -3.08 -1.50
CA PHE A 218 10.40 -3.39 -2.43
C PHE A 218 11.60 -3.92 -1.65
N SER A 219 12.04 -5.12 -2.02
CA SER A 219 13.28 -5.73 -1.51
C SER A 219 14.17 -6.13 -2.68
N LEU A 220 15.46 -5.81 -2.60
CA LEU A 220 16.46 -6.23 -3.57
C LEU A 220 17.43 -7.22 -2.92
N PHE A 221 17.61 -8.36 -3.56
CA PHE A 221 18.44 -9.45 -3.09
C PHE A 221 19.55 -9.74 -4.09
N VAL A 222 20.55 -10.48 -3.61
CA VAL A 222 21.55 -11.12 -4.44
C VAL A 222 21.72 -12.58 -4.01
N GLU A 223 21.84 -13.46 -4.99
CA GLU A 223 22.19 -14.86 -4.83
C GLU A 223 23.21 -15.26 -5.91
N ASP A 224 23.53 -16.55 -6.01
CA ASP A 224 24.51 -17.08 -6.97
C ASP A 224 24.14 -16.76 -8.43
N SER A 225 22.85 -16.66 -8.74
CA SER A 225 22.32 -16.33 -10.08
C SER A 225 22.39 -14.83 -10.41
N GLY A 226 22.66 -13.97 -9.42
CA GLY A 226 22.73 -12.52 -9.56
C GLY A 226 21.68 -11.80 -8.71
N LEU A 227 21.30 -10.60 -9.18
CA LEU A 227 20.28 -9.79 -8.53
C LEU A 227 18.89 -10.35 -8.76
N TRP A 228 18.02 -10.22 -7.77
CA TRP A 228 16.58 -10.37 -7.95
C TRP A 228 15.81 -9.44 -7.01
N ALA A 229 14.62 -9.04 -7.42
CA ALA A 229 13.78 -8.09 -6.70
C ALA A 229 12.42 -8.68 -6.40
N SER A 230 11.81 -8.22 -5.30
CA SER A 230 10.41 -8.46 -4.98
C SER A 230 9.71 -7.12 -4.79
N PHE A 231 8.56 -6.94 -5.45
CA PHE A 231 7.78 -5.71 -5.45
C PHE A 231 6.32 -5.97 -5.07
N HIS A 232 5.72 -5.07 -4.30
CA HIS A 232 4.28 -5.05 -4.05
C HIS A 232 3.60 -3.97 -4.90
N LEU A 233 2.50 -4.35 -5.54
CA LEU A 233 1.79 -3.52 -6.52
C LEU A 233 0.29 -3.58 -6.25
N ALA A 234 -0.44 -2.54 -6.68
CA ALA A 234 -1.89 -2.57 -6.73
C ALA A 234 -2.39 -3.39 -7.93
N MET A 235 -3.42 -4.23 -7.77
CA MET A 235 -3.99 -4.98 -8.89
C MET A 235 -4.87 -4.10 -9.78
N SER A 236 -5.47 -3.03 -9.24
CA SER A 236 -6.50 -2.26 -9.95
C SER A 236 -6.03 -1.69 -11.30
N PRO A 237 -4.82 -1.12 -11.45
CA PRO A 237 -4.41 -0.57 -12.75
C PRO A 237 -4.27 -1.67 -13.81
N LEU A 238 -3.79 -2.86 -13.42
CA LEU A 238 -3.66 -3.99 -14.33
C LEU A 238 -5.03 -4.53 -14.75
N ARG A 239 -5.99 -4.63 -13.81
CA ARG A 239 -7.36 -5.03 -14.13
C ARG A 239 -8.07 -4.03 -15.05
N GLU A 240 -7.82 -2.74 -14.86
CA GLU A 240 -8.40 -1.68 -15.66
C GLU A 240 -7.87 -1.71 -17.09
N GLU A 241 -6.55 -1.85 -17.26
CA GLU A 241 -5.90 -1.83 -18.57
C GLU A 241 -6.01 -3.17 -19.32
N LEU A 242 -5.80 -4.30 -18.62
CA LEU A 242 -5.69 -5.63 -19.24
C LEU A 242 -6.95 -6.51 -19.06
N GLY A 243 -7.94 -6.06 -18.28
CA GLY A 243 -9.14 -6.83 -17.97
C GLY A 243 -8.93 -7.93 -16.94
N GLU A 244 -9.91 -8.84 -16.79
CA GLU A 244 -9.86 -9.91 -15.78
C GLU A 244 -8.78 -10.97 -16.04
N ASP A 245 -8.34 -11.12 -17.30
CA ASP A 245 -7.28 -12.04 -17.70
C ASP A 245 -5.86 -11.45 -17.53
N TRP A 246 -5.74 -10.30 -16.84
CA TRP A 246 -4.46 -9.67 -16.53
C TRP A 246 -3.42 -10.63 -15.94
N PRO A 247 -3.74 -11.61 -15.05
CA PRO A 247 -2.70 -12.46 -14.48
C PRO A 247 -2.05 -13.34 -15.54
N GLN A 248 -2.83 -13.84 -16.49
CA GLN A 248 -2.31 -14.66 -17.57
C GLN A 248 -1.43 -13.84 -18.51
N GLN A 249 -1.86 -12.62 -18.85
CA GLN A 249 -1.09 -11.72 -19.72
C GLN A 249 0.25 -11.34 -19.09
N ILE A 250 0.28 -11.07 -17.78
CA ILE A 250 1.52 -10.80 -17.04
C ILE A 250 2.44 -12.02 -17.02
N ALA A 251 1.88 -13.22 -16.82
CA ALA A 251 2.67 -14.46 -16.89
C ALA A 251 3.24 -14.71 -18.30
N GLU A 252 2.51 -14.36 -19.36
CA GLU A 252 2.98 -14.44 -20.75
C GLU A 252 4.12 -13.46 -21.06
N LEU A 253 4.22 -12.35 -20.33
CA LEU A 253 5.37 -11.43 -20.35
C LEU A 253 6.58 -11.98 -19.58
N GLY A 254 6.46 -13.16 -18.98
CA GLY A 254 7.54 -13.83 -18.23
C GLY A 254 7.72 -13.30 -16.81
N TRP A 255 6.75 -12.56 -16.28
CA TRP A 255 6.83 -12.03 -14.92
C TRP A 255 6.26 -13.02 -13.90
N GLU A 256 7.02 -13.26 -12.84
CA GLU A 256 6.61 -14.16 -11.76
C GLU A 256 5.77 -13.40 -10.72
N MET A 257 4.63 -13.97 -10.35
CA MET A 257 3.69 -13.39 -9.38
C MET A 257 3.42 -14.35 -8.23
N THR A 258 3.13 -13.79 -7.05
CA THR A 258 2.58 -14.54 -5.91
C THR A 258 1.46 -13.78 -5.22
N ASP A 259 0.64 -14.51 -4.47
CA ASP A 259 -0.42 -13.96 -3.61
C ASP A 259 0.11 -13.45 -2.26
N HIS A 260 1.42 -13.16 -2.16
CA HIS A 260 1.98 -12.65 -0.91
C HIS A 260 1.49 -11.21 -0.66
N THR A 261 0.75 -11.03 0.43
CA THR A 261 0.12 -9.75 0.79
C THR A 261 0.40 -9.38 2.24
N TYR A 262 0.48 -8.08 2.53
CA TYR A 262 0.49 -7.58 3.92
C TYR A 262 -0.86 -6.95 4.28
N ALA A 263 -1.30 -7.08 5.53
CA ALA A 263 -2.54 -6.45 5.99
C ALA A 263 -2.66 -4.94 5.66
N PRO A 264 -1.59 -4.12 5.77
CA PRO A 264 -1.61 -2.70 5.42
C PRO A 264 -1.82 -2.40 3.92
N GLY A 265 -1.54 -3.32 3.00
CA GLY A 265 -1.80 -3.10 1.57
C GLY A 265 -3.27 -3.29 1.18
N GLY A 266 -4.10 -3.82 2.09
CA GLY A 266 -5.50 -4.10 1.83
C GLY A 266 -5.73 -5.27 0.85
N GLN A 267 -6.87 -5.28 0.16
CA GLN A 267 -7.23 -6.37 -0.77
C GLN A 267 -6.79 -6.12 -2.21
N ASP A 268 -6.32 -4.92 -2.51
CA ASP A 268 -5.91 -4.52 -3.86
C ASP A 268 -4.40 -4.54 -3.96
N GLN A 269 -3.84 -5.75 -3.81
CA GLN A 269 -2.42 -5.96 -3.88
C GLN A 269 -2.03 -7.34 -4.39
N PHE A 270 -0.84 -7.42 -4.94
CA PHE A 270 -0.15 -8.67 -5.25
C PHE A 270 1.36 -8.42 -5.20
N ASN A 271 2.14 -9.50 -5.34
CA ASN A 271 3.59 -9.44 -5.32
C ASN A 271 4.18 -9.96 -6.63
N MET A 272 5.25 -9.32 -7.08
CA MET A 272 5.99 -9.67 -8.30
C MET A 272 7.47 -9.85 -8.04
N PHE A 273 8.10 -10.74 -8.81
CA PHE A 273 9.54 -10.95 -8.83
C PHE A 273 10.13 -10.63 -10.19
N ALA A 274 11.36 -10.12 -10.17
CA ALA A 274 12.17 -9.86 -11.37
C ALA A 274 13.62 -10.27 -11.11
N HIS A 275 14.27 -10.88 -12.11
CA HIS A 275 15.62 -11.43 -12.00
C HIS A 275 16.58 -10.71 -12.95
N GLY A 276 17.74 -10.33 -12.44
CA GLY A 276 18.74 -9.58 -13.20
C GLY A 276 18.41 -8.10 -13.34
N PHE A 277 19.46 -7.31 -13.56
CA PHE A 277 19.35 -5.85 -13.61
C PHE A 277 18.40 -5.35 -14.71
N ALA A 278 18.41 -5.98 -15.89
CA ALA A 278 17.59 -5.57 -17.03
C ALA A 278 16.10 -5.75 -16.76
N ASP A 279 15.67 -6.90 -16.23
CA ASP A 279 14.23 -7.14 -15.97
C ASP A 279 13.73 -6.27 -14.82
N ILE A 280 14.56 -6.08 -13.78
CA ILE A 280 14.24 -5.22 -12.64
C ILE A 280 14.03 -3.77 -13.11
N THR A 281 14.93 -3.24 -13.93
CA THR A 281 14.80 -1.86 -14.45
C THR A 281 13.67 -1.73 -15.46
N GLY A 282 13.52 -2.71 -16.37
CA GLY A 282 12.41 -2.76 -17.33
C GLY A 282 11.04 -2.78 -16.66
N LEU A 283 10.90 -3.49 -15.53
CA LEU A 283 9.66 -3.49 -14.76
C LEU A 283 9.38 -2.12 -14.11
N LEU A 284 10.41 -1.43 -13.60
CA LEU A 284 10.27 -0.07 -13.05
C LEU A 284 9.99 1.00 -14.11
N GLN A 285 10.41 0.77 -15.35
CA GLN A 285 10.19 1.68 -16.47
C GLN A 285 8.90 1.36 -17.25
N SER A 286 8.31 0.18 -17.03
CA SER A 286 7.01 -0.15 -17.61
C SER A 286 5.93 0.74 -17.01
N GLY A 287 5.25 1.53 -17.87
CA GLY A 287 4.24 2.49 -17.42
C GLY A 287 3.15 1.87 -16.56
N LEU A 288 2.67 0.67 -16.91
CA LEU A 288 1.62 -0.02 -16.15
C LEU A 288 2.11 -0.51 -14.78
N SER A 289 3.30 -1.13 -14.72
CA SER A 289 3.88 -1.61 -13.46
C SER A 289 4.28 -0.45 -12.54
N ALA A 290 4.87 0.59 -13.09
CA ALA A 290 5.20 1.81 -12.36
C ALA A 290 3.94 2.46 -11.78
N GLN A 291 2.86 2.60 -12.56
CA GLN A 291 1.58 3.12 -12.09
C GLN A 291 0.99 2.26 -10.96
N ALA A 292 1.07 0.93 -11.08
CA ALA A 292 0.60 0.00 -10.05
C ALA A 292 1.38 0.08 -8.74
N MET A 293 2.71 0.26 -8.80
CA MET A 293 3.55 0.53 -7.63
C MET A 293 3.28 1.91 -7.02
N ALA A 294 3.19 2.94 -7.87
CA ALA A 294 2.94 4.32 -7.46
C ALA A 294 1.61 4.43 -6.69
N LEU A 295 0.56 3.81 -7.22
CA LEU A 295 -0.75 3.75 -6.57
C LEU A 295 -0.69 3.05 -5.21
N MET A 296 -0.01 1.90 -5.13
CA MET A 296 0.19 1.16 -3.87
C MET A 296 0.93 2.03 -2.84
N ASN A 297 2.05 2.63 -3.22
CA ASN A 297 2.87 3.44 -2.34
C ASN A 297 2.11 4.66 -1.83
N LEU A 298 1.41 5.39 -2.69
CA LEU A 298 0.58 6.53 -2.30
C LEU A 298 -0.49 6.12 -1.28
N ARG A 299 -1.18 5.00 -1.51
CA ARG A 299 -2.20 4.48 -0.58
C ARG A 299 -1.62 4.13 0.79
N LEU A 300 -0.44 3.50 0.82
CA LEU A 300 0.26 3.21 2.08
C LEU A 300 0.67 4.49 2.80
N MET A 301 1.18 5.50 2.11
CA MET A 301 1.53 6.79 2.72
C MET A 301 0.30 7.53 3.25
N ARG A 302 -0.83 7.49 2.53
CA ARG A 302 -2.10 8.05 3.00
C ARG A 302 -2.62 7.34 4.26
N LYS A 303 -2.28 6.06 4.49
CA LYS A 303 -2.65 5.37 5.73
C LYS A 303 -1.98 5.93 6.96
N GLY A 304 -0.75 6.41 6.84
CA GLY A 304 0.00 6.97 7.96
C GLY A 304 1.50 6.79 7.79
N PRO A 305 2.27 7.19 8.81
CA PRO A 305 3.73 7.22 8.74
C PRO A 305 4.34 5.83 8.62
N THR A 306 5.60 5.77 8.18
CA THR A 306 6.38 4.52 8.23
C THR A 306 6.71 4.13 9.66
N TYR A 307 6.60 2.83 9.96
CA TYR A 307 6.95 2.26 11.27
C TYR A 307 8.42 1.87 11.36
N TYR A 308 9.14 2.02 10.25
CA TYR A 308 10.51 1.56 10.06
C TYR A 308 11.52 2.71 9.96
N SER A 309 11.14 3.92 10.35
CA SER A 309 12.01 5.11 10.32
C SER A 309 13.34 4.88 11.08
N ARG A 310 13.30 4.19 12.22
CA ARG A 310 14.49 3.82 13.02
C ARG A 310 15.50 2.88 12.32
N TYR A 311 15.14 2.34 11.16
CA TYR A 311 16.00 1.48 10.33
C TYR A 311 16.49 2.16 9.05
N HIS A 312 16.14 3.44 8.86
CA HIS A 312 16.49 4.20 7.67
C HIS A 312 18.01 4.38 7.53
N CYS A 313 18.53 4.21 6.31
CA CYS A 313 19.93 4.42 5.96
C CYS A 313 20.11 5.60 5.00
N PHE A 314 20.48 6.77 5.53
CA PHE A 314 20.67 8.00 4.74
C PHE A 314 21.75 7.86 3.67
N ASP A 315 22.91 7.26 4.01
CA ASP A 315 24.03 7.15 3.08
C ASP A 315 23.65 6.33 1.83
N LEU A 316 22.77 5.34 1.99
CA LEU A 316 22.25 4.53 0.90
C LEU A 316 21.36 5.36 -0.05
N VAL A 317 20.47 6.19 0.50
CA VAL A 317 19.62 7.09 -0.31
C VAL A 317 20.47 8.14 -1.03
N ASP A 318 21.42 8.76 -0.32
CA ASP A 318 22.34 9.75 -0.89
C ASP A 318 23.11 9.17 -2.09
N ALA A 319 23.55 7.92 -1.99
CA ALA A 319 24.25 7.23 -3.06
C ALA A 319 23.32 6.82 -4.22
N ALA A 320 22.10 6.40 -3.93
CA ALA A 320 21.10 6.01 -4.92
C ALA A 320 20.64 7.21 -5.76
N GLU A 321 20.42 8.36 -5.12
CA GLU A 321 20.07 9.62 -5.78
C GLU A 321 21.19 10.06 -6.74
N ARG A 322 22.45 10.00 -6.30
CA ARG A 322 23.60 10.28 -7.18
C ARG A 322 23.69 9.31 -8.36
N ALA A 323 23.45 8.01 -8.12
CA ALA A 323 23.48 7.00 -9.17
C ALA A 323 22.37 7.23 -10.21
N PHE A 324 21.16 7.58 -9.76
CA PHE A 324 20.04 7.92 -10.64
C PHE A 324 20.34 9.15 -11.49
N ILE A 325 20.80 10.25 -10.88
CA ILE A 325 21.13 11.49 -11.61
C ILE A 325 22.23 11.23 -12.65
N ALA A 326 23.27 10.46 -12.28
CA ALA A 326 24.35 10.12 -13.21
C ALA A 326 23.88 9.32 -14.43
N ARG A 327 22.88 8.44 -14.25
CA ARG A 327 22.31 7.59 -15.31
C ARG A 327 21.07 8.17 -15.98
N GLN A 328 20.54 9.31 -15.52
CA GLN A 328 19.35 9.94 -16.08
C GLN A 328 19.51 10.24 -17.58
N ALA A 329 20.72 10.65 -18.00
CA ALA A 329 21.05 10.89 -19.41
C ALA A 329 21.07 9.60 -20.28
N GLU A 330 21.35 8.45 -19.68
CA GLU A 330 21.36 7.14 -20.35
C GLU A 330 19.95 6.54 -20.43
N LEU A 331 19.12 6.79 -19.41
CA LEU A 331 17.75 6.28 -19.30
C LEU A 331 16.70 7.10 -20.07
N SER A 332 16.97 8.38 -20.37
CA SER A 332 16.07 9.24 -21.17
C SER A 332 16.22 9.05 -22.69
N LEU A 333 17.07 8.13 -23.16
CA LEU A 333 17.30 7.90 -24.60
C LEU A 333 16.30 6.92 -25.25
N ASP A 334 15.47 6.24 -24.47
CA ASP A 334 14.49 5.25 -24.99
C ASP A 334 13.04 5.74 -24.99
N THR A 335 12.80 7.02 -24.76
CA THR A 335 11.46 7.64 -24.90
C THR A 335 11.41 8.54 -26.15
N GLN A 336 11.51 7.91 -27.33
CA GLN A 336 11.12 8.50 -28.61
C GLN A 336 10.27 7.54 -29.42
#